data_AF-F0LGX6-F1
#
_entry.id   AF-F0LGX6-F1
#
_cell.length_a   1.000
_cell.length_b   1.000
_cell.length_c   1.000
_cell.angle_alpha   90.00
_cell.angle_beta   90.00
_cell.angle_gamma   90.00
#
_symmetry.space_group_name_H-M   'P 1'
#
loop_
_entity.id
_entity.type
_entity.pdbx_description
1 polymer ?
#
loop_
_entity_poly.entity_id
_entity_poly.type
_entity_poly.pdbx_seq_one_letter_code
_entity_poly.pdbx_strand_id
1 'polypeptide(L)'
;MASNVASELILFIASLLVAGMVAGGLYVVTQDISDGITVRGKDLAYNLRLNFEIINDPENIPTDNTGAYIFYIKNIGKVPFTFESNSIIVFIDGNMIPSSNLTFVNLNNPTSNQLYPYDVGEIHVATSLSSGYHKIVVVLSNGKQRALIFRIG
;
A
#
# COMPACT_ATOMS: atom_id res chain seq x y z
N MET A 1 1.18 31.54 -65.27
CA MET A 1 0.29 30.48 -64.77
C MET A 1 1.02 29.33 -64.06
N ALA A 2 2.31 29.06 -64.34
CA ALA A 2 3.11 28.03 -63.65
C ALA A 2 3.53 28.39 -62.19
N SER A 3 3.46 29.65 -61.78
CA SER A 3 3.87 30.09 -60.44
C SER A 3 2.90 29.67 -59.32
N ASN A 4 1.62 29.44 -59.62
CA ASN A 4 0.60 29.11 -58.61
C ASN A 4 0.68 27.65 -58.17
N VAL A 5 0.87 26.72 -59.11
CA VAL A 5 1.02 25.27 -58.82
C VAL A 5 2.26 24.94 -57.98
N ALA A 6 3.35 25.70 -58.14
CA ALA A 6 4.54 25.54 -57.29
C ALA A 6 4.27 25.97 -55.84
N SER A 7 3.53 27.06 -55.63
CA SER A 7 3.18 27.55 -54.29
C SER A 7 2.18 26.62 -53.58
N GLU A 8 1.21 26.07 -54.31
CA GLU A 8 0.26 25.09 -53.78
C GLU A 8 0.96 23.79 -53.32
N LEU A 9 1.92 23.29 -54.09
CA LEU A 9 2.73 22.12 -53.72
C LEU A 9 3.54 22.35 -52.44
N ILE A 10 4.15 23.53 -52.29
CA ILE A 10 4.93 23.87 -51.09
C ILE A 10 4.01 23.91 -49.86
N LEU A 11 2.85 24.55 -49.96
CA LEU A 11 1.89 24.61 -48.86
C LEU A 11 1.32 23.23 -48.50
N PHE A 12 1.08 22.38 -49.50
CA PHE A 12 0.67 21.01 -49.29
C PHE A 12 1.70 20.20 -48.49
N ILE A 13 2.97 20.25 -48.90
CA ILE A 13 4.07 19.54 -48.19
C ILE A 13 4.25 20.10 -46.77
N ALA A 14 4.22 21.42 -46.60
CA ALA A 14 4.31 22.05 -45.29
C ALA A 14 3.17 21.60 -44.37
N SER A 15 1.93 21.54 -44.87
CA SER A 15 0.78 21.06 -44.10
C SER A 15 0.91 19.59 -43.70
N LEU A 16 1.47 18.75 -44.57
CA LEU A 16 1.69 17.33 -44.28
C LEU A 16 2.76 17.12 -43.20
N LEU A 17 3.84 17.92 -43.22
CA LEU A 17 4.86 17.89 -42.19
C LEU A 17 4.30 18.30 -40.82
N VAL A 18 3.54 19.40 -40.79
CA VAL A 18 2.88 19.85 -39.55
C VAL A 18 1.89 18.79 -39.05
N ALA A 19 1.09 18.21 -39.94
CA ALA A 19 0.15 17.13 -39.58
C ALA A 19 0.89 15.91 -39.01
N GLY A 20 2.01 15.50 -39.62
CA GLY A 20 2.85 14.41 -39.11
C GLY A 20 3.43 14.70 -37.72
N MET A 21 3.89 15.92 -37.47
CA MET A 21 4.38 16.33 -36.15
C MET A 21 3.28 16.31 -35.09
N VAL A 22 2.09 16.83 -35.42
CA VAL A 22 0.94 16.83 -34.50
C VAL A 22 0.47 15.40 -34.22
N ALA A 23 0.39 14.55 -35.25
CA ALA A 23 0.02 13.15 -35.10
C ALA A 23 1.04 12.37 -34.24
N GLY A 24 2.33 12.60 -34.45
CA GLY A 24 3.40 12.02 -33.63
C GLY A 24 3.33 12.47 -32.17
N GLY A 25 3.10 13.77 -31.92
CA GLY A 25 2.92 14.29 -30.57
C GLY A 25 1.69 13.71 -29.87
N LEU A 26 0.56 13.64 -30.57
CA LEU A 26 -0.67 13.06 -30.03
C LEU A 26 -0.51 11.56 -29.72
N TYR A 27 0.23 10.83 -30.55
CA TYR A 27 0.53 9.42 -30.33
C TYR A 27 1.29 9.20 -29.00
N VAL A 28 2.35 9.98 -28.76
CA VAL A 28 3.14 9.87 -27.51
C VAL A 28 2.27 10.18 -26.28
N VAL A 29 1.51 11.26 -26.32
CA VAL A 29 0.62 11.63 -25.20
C VAL A 29 -0.43 10.56 -24.92
N THR A 30 -1.01 9.97 -25.98
CA THR A 30 -2.00 8.89 -25.83
C THR A 30 -1.37 7.65 -25.20
N GLN A 31 -0.13 7.32 -25.60
CA GLN A 31 0.62 6.21 -25.02
C GLN A 31 0.90 6.44 -23.54
N ASP A 32 1.37 7.63 -23.16
CA ASP A 32 1.62 8.00 -21.76
C ASP A 32 0.35 7.90 -20.90
N ILE A 33 -0.80 8.34 -21.44
CA ILE A 33 -2.10 8.20 -20.76
C ILE A 33 -2.48 6.72 -20.60
N SER A 34 -2.34 5.93 -21.66
CA SER A 34 -2.66 4.49 -21.65
C SER A 34 -1.82 3.73 -20.61
N ASP A 35 -0.52 4.03 -20.56
CA ASP A 35 0.40 3.42 -19.60
C ASP A 35 0.09 3.89 -18.17
N GLY A 36 -0.19 5.18 -17.98
CA GLY A 36 -0.62 5.74 -16.70
C GLY A 36 -1.90 5.11 -16.17
N ILE A 37 -2.91 4.87 -17.03
CA ILE A 37 -4.15 4.17 -16.67
C ILE A 37 -3.85 2.73 -16.27
N THR A 38 -2.99 2.05 -17.01
CA THR A 38 -2.64 0.65 -16.74
C THR A 38 -1.92 0.50 -15.40
N VAL A 39 -0.96 1.37 -15.09
CA VAL A 39 -0.25 1.37 -13.80
C VAL A 39 -1.21 1.64 -12.65
N ARG A 40 -2.03 2.70 -12.74
CA ARG A 40 -3.02 3.03 -11.70
C ARG A 40 -4.05 1.91 -11.51
N GLY A 41 -4.48 1.27 -12.59
CA GLY A 41 -5.39 0.13 -12.54
C GLY A 41 -4.79 -1.06 -11.79
N LYS A 42 -3.51 -1.36 -12.04
CA LYS A 42 -2.77 -2.42 -11.31
C LYS A 42 -2.62 -2.09 -9.83
N ASP A 43 -2.25 -0.86 -9.48
CA ASP A 43 -2.10 -0.44 -8.08
C ASP A 43 -3.43 -0.45 -7.33
N LEU A 44 -4.51 0.02 -7.96
CA LEU A 44 -5.85 -0.05 -7.39
C LEU A 44 -6.28 -1.51 -7.18
N ALA A 45 -6.09 -2.37 -8.18
CA ALA A 45 -6.41 -3.78 -8.06
C ALA A 45 -5.61 -4.46 -6.95
N TYR A 46 -4.31 -4.16 -6.83
CA TYR A 46 -3.47 -4.63 -5.73
C TYR A 46 -4.00 -4.17 -4.37
N ASN A 47 -4.34 -2.89 -4.24
CA ASN A 47 -4.91 -2.32 -3.03
C ASN A 47 -6.27 -2.94 -2.67
N LEU A 48 -7.13 -3.23 -3.63
CA LEU A 48 -8.41 -3.89 -3.35
C LEU A 48 -8.21 -5.34 -2.89
N ARG A 49 -7.24 -6.04 -3.46
CA ARG A 49 -6.92 -7.42 -3.11
C ARG A 49 -6.16 -7.55 -1.79
N LEU A 50 -5.41 -6.52 -1.40
CA LEU A 50 -4.72 -6.46 -0.12
C LEU A 50 -5.71 -6.10 0.98
N ASN A 51 -5.86 -6.98 1.96
CA ASN A 51 -6.76 -6.73 3.07
C ASN A 51 -6.29 -7.50 4.31
N PHE A 52 -6.42 -6.89 5.48
CA PHE A 52 -6.02 -7.51 6.74
C PHE A 52 -7.00 -7.11 7.84
N GLU A 53 -7.03 -7.90 8.90
CA GLU A 53 -7.88 -7.67 10.06
C GLU A 53 -7.09 -7.96 11.34
N ILE A 54 -7.37 -7.21 12.40
CA ILE A 54 -6.83 -7.46 13.74
C ILE A 54 -7.81 -8.40 14.43
N ILE A 55 -7.33 -9.57 14.89
CA ILE A 55 -8.21 -10.66 15.38
C ILE A 55 -8.12 -10.87 16.90
N ASN A 56 -7.51 -9.94 17.63
CA ASN A 56 -7.46 -10.00 19.09
C ASN A 56 -8.83 -9.82 19.74
N ASP A 57 -8.98 -10.44 20.91
CA ASP A 57 -10.04 -10.13 21.85
C ASP A 57 -9.79 -8.76 22.50
N PRO A 58 -10.72 -7.79 22.40
CA PRO A 58 -10.56 -6.47 22.99
C PRO A 58 -10.57 -6.45 24.53
N GLU A 59 -11.10 -7.47 25.19
CA GLU A 59 -11.18 -7.53 26.66
C GLU A 59 -9.93 -8.15 27.29
N ASN A 60 -9.17 -8.94 26.53
CA ASN A 60 -7.99 -9.64 27.04
C ASN A 60 -6.89 -9.72 25.97
N ILE A 61 -5.94 -8.79 26.04
CA ILE A 61 -4.77 -8.78 25.17
C ILE A 61 -3.66 -9.64 25.80
N PRO A 62 -3.14 -10.65 25.08
CA PRO A 62 -2.05 -11.46 25.58
C PRO A 62 -0.76 -10.64 25.68
N THR A 63 0.03 -10.95 26.70
CA THR A 63 1.36 -10.38 26.93
C THR A 63 2.41 -11.47 26.89
N ASP A 64 3.54 -11.21 26.25
CA ASP A 64 4.70 -12.10 26.29
C ASP A 64 5.39 -12.06 27.67
N ASN A 65 6.28 -13.03 27.95
CA ASN A 65 7.10 -13.10 29.15
C ASN A 65 7.98 -11.87 29.38
N THR A 66 8.23 -11.09 28.33
CA THR A 66 8.96 -9.81 28.35
C THR A 66 8.09 -8.60 28.71
N GLY A 67 6.77 -8.79 28.82
CA GLY A 67 5.80 -7.71 29.05
C GLY A 67 5.36 -6.99 27.76
N ALA A 68 5.72 -7.50 26.58
CA ALA A 68 5.25 -6.95 25.32
C ALA A 68 3.80 -7.39 25.02
N TYR A 69 2.96 -6.48 24.54
CA TYR A 69 1.58 -6.79 24.15
C TYR A 69 1.56 -7.45 22.77
N ILE A 70 0.85 -8.57 22.64
CA ILE A 70 0.79 -9.37 21.42
C ILE A 70 -0.51 -9.08 20.66
N PHE A 71 -0.37 -8.55 19.46
CA PHE A 71 -1.48 -8.33 18.54
C PHE A 71 -1.43 -9.29 17.35
N TYR A 72 -2.49 -10.07 17.18
CA TYR A 72 -2.70 -10.97 16.06
C TYR A 72 -3.32 -10.25 14.87
N ILE A 73 -2.67 -10.38 13.73
CA ILE A 73 -3.14 -9.87 12.45
C ILE A 73 -3.33 -11.02 11.49
N LYS A 74 -4.49 -11.07 10.84
CA LYS A 74 -4.78 -12.05 9.80
C LYS A 74 -4.82 -11.38 8.44
N ASN A 75 -4.15 -11.97 7.46
CA ASN A 75 -4.33 -11.58 6.07
C ASN A 75 -5.63 -12.18 5.53
N ILE A 76 -6.66 -11.34 5.38
CA ILE A 76 -7.96 -11.70 4.78
C ILE A 76 -8.03 -11.36 3.29
N GLY A 77 -6.94 -10.84 2.73
CA GLY A 77 -6.81 -10.50 1.32
C GLY A 77 -6.45 -11.70 0.44
N LYS A 78 -6.19 -11.41 -0.84
CA LYS A 78 -5.78 -12.37 -1.86
C LYS A 78 -4.35 -12.15 -2.36
N VAL A 79 -3.58 -11.32 -1.67
CA VAL A 79 -2.17 -11.03 -1.99
C VAL A 79 -1.33 -11.04 -0.71
N PRO A 80 -0.08 -11.49 -0.77
CA PRO A 80 0.86 -11.37 0.34
C PRO A 80 1.29 -9.91 0.52
N PHE A 81 1.69 -9.57 1.74
CA PHE A 81 2.33 -8.29 2.06
C PHE A 81 3.51 -8.47 3.02
N THR A 82 4.47 -7.54 2.97
CA THR A 82 5.65 -7.56 3.83
C THR A 82 5.27 -7.23 5.27
N PHE A 83 5.64 -8.12 6.19
CA PHE A 83 5.30 -8.10 7.61
C PHE A 83 6.56 -7.83 8.44
N GLU A 84 7.05 -6.59 8.35
CA GLU A 84 8.27 -6.14 9.03
C GLU A 84 8.06 -4.75 9.66
N SER A 85 8.92 -4.39 10.60
CA SER A 85 8.86 -3.10 11.32
C SER A 85 9.14 -1.88 10.45
N ASN A 86 9.70 -2.07 9.26
CA ASN A 86 9.92 -0.97 8.30
C ASN A 86 8.74 -0.78 7.33
N SER A 87 7.92 -1.81 7.11
CA SER A 87 6.77 -1.74 6.20
C SER A 87 5.45 -1.43 6.91
N ILE A 88 5.38 -1.67 8.22
CA ILE A 88 4.18 -1.52 9.03
C ILE A 88 4.41 -0.46 10.09
N ILE A 89 3.47 0.47 10.20
CA ILE A 89 3.45 1.49 11.24
C ILE A 89 2.36 1.13 12.24
N VAL A 90 2.70 1.19 13.53
CA VAL A 90 1.77 0.94 14.63
C VAL A 90 1.65 2.20 15.47
N PHE A 91 0.42 2.63 15.71
CA PHE A 91 0.08 3.70 16.63
C PHE A 91 -0.69 3.14 17.82
N ILE A 92 -0.41 3.67 19.01
CA ILE A 92 -1.22 3.44 20.20
C ILE A 92 -1.60 4.79 20.78
N ASP A 93 -2.90 5.04 20.92
CA ASP A 93 -3.46 6.31 21.42
C ASP A 93 -2.93 7.56 20.70
N GLY A 94 -2.60 7.41 19.42
CA GLY A 94 -2.04 8.47 18.58
C GLY A 94 -0.52 8.60 18.64
N ASN A 95 0.17 7.87 19.52
CA ASN A 95 1.62 7.83 19.57
C ASN A 95 2.16 6.76 18.61
N MET A 96 3.10 7.14 17.75
CA MET A 96 3.81 6.21 16.87
C MET A 96 4.80 5.39 17.70
N ILE A 97 4.70 4.06 17.62
CA ILE A 97 5.65 3.18 18.27
C ILE A 97 6.89 3.05 17.38
N PRO A 98 8.11 3.24 17.91
CA PRO A 98 9.33 3.07 17.12
C PRO A 98 9.52 1.60 16.71
N SER A 99 10.12 1.40 15.54
CA SER A 99 10.43 0.06 15.01
C SER A 99 11.31 -0.79 15.94
N SER A 100 12.07 -0.17 16.85
CA SER A 100 12.87 -0.87 17.87
C SER A 100 12.03 -1.64 18.89
N ASN A 101 10.79 -1.19 19.10
CA ASN A 101 9.87 -1.76 20.10
C ASN A 101 8.83 -2.67 19.45
N LEU A 102 8.97 -2.94 18.15
CA LEU A 102 8.07 -3.76 17.37
C LEU A 102 8.80 -4.99 16.86
N THR A 103 8.32 -6.16 17.24
CA THR A 103 8.72 -7.43 16.62
C THR A 103 7.55 -8.01 15.86
N PHE A 104 7.86 -8.63 14.73
CA PHE A 104 6.88 -9.22 13.82
C PHE A 104 7.23 -10.68 13.63
N VAL A 105 6.27 -11.57 13.88
CA VAL A 105 6.45 -13.01 13.71
C VAL A 105 5.30 -13.54 12.89
N ASN A 106 5.58 -14.25 11.79
CA ASN A 106 4.55 -14.98 11.08
C ASN A 106 4.37 -16.36 11.74
N LEU A 107 3.16 -16.65 12.22
CA LEU A 107 2.85 -17.88 12.96
C LEU A 107 2.82 -19.12 12.05
N ASN A 108 2.46 -18.93 10.78
CA ASN A 108 2.43 -19.98 9.77
C ASN A 108 3.82 -20.27 9.19
N ASN A 109 4.66 -19.24 9.08
CA ASN A 109 6.02 -19.36 8.55
C ASN A 109 6.99 -18.36 9.23
N PRO A 110 7.65 -18.75 10.33
CA PRO A 110 8.44 -17.83 11.15
C PRO A 110 9.72 -17.31 10.48
N THR A 111 10.16 -17.90 9.37
CA THR A 111 11.33 -17.43 8.61
C THR A 111 10.95 -16.51 7.45
N SER A 112 9.65 -16.36 7.18
CA SER A 112 9.13 -15.51 6.12
C SER A 112 8.71 -14.16 6.67
N ASN A 113 9.29 -13.12 6.10
CA ASN A 113 8.90 -11.74 6.37
C ASN A 113 7.69 -11.30 5.53
N GLN A 114 7.00 -12.24 4.91
CA GLN A 114 5.75 -12.02 4.18
C GLN A 114 4.61 -12.74 4.88
N LEU A 115 3.47 -12.06 5.00
CA LEU A 115 2.21 -12.63 5.47
C LEU A 115 1.37 -13.01 4.26
N TYR A 116 1.28 -14.31 3.96
CA TYR A 116 0.51 -14.82 2.82
C TYR A 116 -1.00 -14.76 3.11
N PRO A 117 -1.85 -14.83 2.07
CA PRO A 117 -3.29 -14.97 2.26
C PRO A 117 -3.59 -16.09 3.25
N TYR A 118 -4.49 -15.82 4.20
CA TYR A 118 -4.90 -16.71 5.29
C TYR A 118 -3.91 -16.91 6.44
N ASP A 119 -2.66 -16.44 6.32
CA ASP A 119 -1.69 -16.48 7.41
C ASP A 119 -2.08 -15.53 8.55
N VAL A 120 -1.62 -15.89 9.75
CA VAL A 120 -1.71 -15.07 10.95
C VAL A 120 -0.30 -14.65 11.37
N GLY A 121 -0.13 -13.35 11.60
CA GLY A 121 1.08 -12.75 12.13
C GLY A 121 0.85 -12.22 13.53
N GLU A 122 1.91 -12.17 14.32
CA GLU A 122 1.96 -11.56 15.63
C GLU A 122 2.79 -10.28 15.54
N ILE A 123 2.26 -9.19 16.09
CA ILE A 123 2.99 -7.96 16.37
C ILE A 123 3.19 -7.91 17.87
N HIS A 124 4.44 -7.98 18.34
CA HIS A 124 4.72 -7.73 19.75
C HIS A 124 5.12 -6.27 19.91
N VAL A 125 4.43 -5.59 20.81
CA VAL A 125 4.63 -4.18 21.09
C VAL A 125 5.19 -4.03 22.50
N ALA A 126 6.49 -3.75 22.57
CA ALA A 126 7.19 -3.48 23.81
C ALA A 126 6.92 -2.02 24.25
N THR A 127 5.80 -1.81 24.94
CA THR A 127 5.45 -0.51 25.52
C THR A 127 4.76 -0.71 26.87
N SER A 128 4.88 0.28 27.76
CA SER A 128 4.07 0.32 28.97
C SER A 128 2.77 1.05 28.67
N LEU A 129 1.64 0.47 29.06
CA LEU A 129 0.31 1.07 28.94
C LEU A 129 -0.33 1.10 30.33
N SER A 130 -1.07 2.16 30.62
CA SER A 130 -1.82 2.28 31.88
C SER A 130 -3.01 1.33 31.88
N SER A 131 -3.63 1.09 33.04
CA SER A 131 -4.96 0.47 33.08
C SER A 131 -5.98 1.43 32.42
N GLY A 132 -6.82 0.93 31.52
CA GLY A 132 -7.79 1.76 30.83
C GLY A 132 -8.13 1.28 29.42
N TYR A 133 -8.77 2.15 28.66
CA TYR A 133 -9.06 1.93 27.25
C TYR A 133 -7.94 2.51 26.39
N HIS A 134 -7.48 1.69 25.45
CA HIS A 134 -6.43 2.02 24.50
C HIS A 134 -6.90 1.71 23.09
N LYS A 135 -6.38 2.45 22.11
CA LYS A 135 -6.66 2.24 20.69
C LYS A 135 -5.37 1.97 19.96
N ILE A 136 -5.25 0.76 19.40
CA ILE A 136 -4.19 0.43 18.45
C ILE A 136 -4.67 0.74 17.04
N VAL A 137 -3.80 1.34 16.23
CA VAL A 137 -3.99 1.53 14.79
C VAL A 137 -2.78 0.96 14.08
N VAL A 138 -3.01 0.00 13.18
CA VAL A 138 -1.97 -0.59 12.35
C VAL A 138 -2.16 -0.10 10.93
N VAL A 139 -1.09 0.38 10.31
CA VAL A 139 -1.07 0.93 8.96
C VAL A 139 -0.05 0.17 8.12
N LEU A 140 -0.49 -0.38 7.00
CA LEU A 140 0.38 -1.02 6.02
C LEU A 140 1.02 0.01 5.09
N SER A 141 2.09 -0.40 4.40
CA SER A 141 2.82 0.43 3.42
C SER A 141 1.95 1.01 2.30
N ASN A 142 0.83 0.38 1.98
CA ASN A 142 -0.12 0.84 0.98
C ASN A 142 -1.18 1.83 1.52
N GLY A 143 -1.05 2.24 2.78
CA GLY A 143 -1.97 3.15 3.46
C GLY A 143 -3.24 2.51 4.00
N LYS A 144 -3.41 1.19 3.89
CA LYS A 144 -4.53 0.51 4.56
C LYS A 144 -4.32 0.49 6.06
N GLN A 145 -5.34 0.93 6.78
CA GLN A 145 -5.32 0.98 8.23
C GLN A 145 -6.43 0.13 8.85
N ARG A 146 -6.14 -0.45 10.02
CA ARG A 146 -7.10 -1.10 10.90
C ARG A 146 -6.91 -0.58 12.31
N ALA A 147 -8.02 -0.48 13.03
CA ALA A 147 -8.01 -0.04 14.41
C ALA A 147 -8.75 -1.03 15.28
N LEU A 148 -8.23 -1.26 16.47
CA LEU A 148 -8.87 -2.03 17.53
C LEU A 148 -8.84 -1.19 18.81
N ILE A 149 -9.98 -1.10 19.47
CA ILE A 149 -10.08 -0.54 20.82
C ILE A 149 -10.03 -1.73 21.77
N PHE A 150 -9.10 -1.68 22.72
CA PHE A 150 -8.89 -2.73 23.70
C PHE A 150 -8.79 -2.13 25.09
N ARG A 151 -9.03 -2.96 26.10
CA ARG A 151 -8.95 -2.57 27.50
C ARG A 151 -7.82 -3.32 28.19
N ILE A 152 -7.10 -2.60 29.04
CA ILE A 152 -6.13 -3.16 29.98
C ILE A 152 -6.74 -3.01 31.37
N GLY A 153 -6.90 -4.15 32.05
CA GLY A 153 -7.46 -4.26 33.40
C GLY A 153 -6.45 -4.00 34.50
#